data_AF-A0A7J3XXW6-F1
#
_entry.id   AF-A0A7J3XXW6-F1
#
_cell.length_a   1.000
_cell.length_b   1.000
_cell.length_c   1.000
_cell.angle_alpha   90.00
_cell.angle_beta   90.00
_cell.angle_gamma   90.00
#
_symmetry.space_group_name_H-M   'P 1'
#
loop_
_entity.id
_entity.type
_entity.pdbx_description
1 polymer ?
#
loop_
_entity_poly.entity_id
_entity_poly.type
_entity_poly.pdbx_seq_one_letter_code
_entity_poly.pdbx_strand_id
1 'polypeptide(L)'
;MQRTTKMVKLTGEVFQGGLNVIVLDVGDHFSPLEIYSTISRLSIAKKNRRFNILFLTRLDHNEFYERYRDILVNNISLSLSIKRIEVADCSKALEILKNAIKYWKKPIVIPDSKCADLVEELEKSGVVEVVR
;
A
#
# COMPACT_ATOMS: atom_id res chain seq x y z
N MET A 1 -24.91 -10.98 -14.32
CA MET A 1 -23.56 -11.45 -14.68
C MET A 1 -22.70 -11.45 -13.41
N GLN A 2 -22.27 -12.62 -12.93
CA GLN A 2 -21.32 -12.69 -11.82
C GLN A 2 -19.93 -12.26 -12.32
N ARG A 3 -19.43 -11.10 -11.90
CA ARG A 3 -18.02 -10.74 -12.08
C ARG A 3 -17.23 -11.63 -11.12
N THR A 4 -16.62 -12.69 -11.65
CA THR A 4 -15.61 -13.45 -10.92
C THR A 4 -14.40 -12.56 -10.73
N THR A 5 -14.26 -12.00 -9.54
CA THR A 5 -13.07 -11.25 -9.11
C THR A 5 -11.90 -12.22 -9.12
N LYS A 6 -11.10 -12.22 -10.20
CA LYS A 6 -9.89 -13.02 -10.27
C LYS A 6 -8.98 -12.60 -9.12
N MET A 7 -8.68 -13.56 -8.26
CA MET A 7 -7.80 -13.40 -7.11
C MET A 7 -6.41 -12.95 -7.61
N VAL A 8 -5.99 -11.74 -7.26
CA VAL A 8 -4.64 -11.25 -7.59
C VAL A 8 -3.65 -11.98 -6.68
N LYS A 9 -2.95 -12.97 -7.22
CA LYS A 9 -1.79 -13.56 -6.54
C LYS A 9 -0.66 -12.53 -6.55
N LEU A 10 -0.34 -11.96 -5.40
CA LEU A 10 0.91 -11.22 -5.22
C LEU A 10 2.06 -12.21 -5.07
N THR A 11 2.69 -12.53 -6.18
CA THR A 11 4.02 -13.15 -6.23
C THR A 11 5.09 -12.09 -5.93
N GLY A 12 6.34 -12.49 -5.70
CA GLY A 12 7.48 -11.56 -5.58
C GLY A 12 7.69 -10.63 -6.79
N GLU A 13 6.85 -10.72 -7.83
CA GLU A 13 6.88 -9.93 -9.07
C GLU A 13 6.17 -8.57 -8.96
N VAL A 14 5.45 -8.28 -7.86
CA VAL A 14 4.75 -6.99 -7.68
C VAL A 14 5.75 -5.82 -7.71
N PHE A 15 6.95 -6.03 -7.19
CA PHE A 15 8.05 -5.08 -7.23
C PHE A 15 9.34 -5.79 -7.60
N GLN A 16 10.18 -5.14 -8.43
CA GLN A 16 11.56 -5.59 -8.58
C GLN A 16 12.24 -5.51 -7.21
N GLY A 17 12.88 -6.61 -6.79
CA GLY A 17 13.29 -6.84 -5.40
C GLY A 17 14.33 -5.85 -4.85
N GLY A 18 14.41 -5.78 -3.51
CA GLY A 18 15.54 -5.16 -2.80
C GLY A 18 15.23 -3.88 -2.01
N LEU A 19 14.02 -3.30 -2.11
CA LEU A 19 13.64 -2.09 -1.38
C LEU A 19 12.47 -2.31 -0.43
N ASN A 20 12.38 -1.42 0.57
CA ASN A 20 11.23 -1.34 1.47
C ASN A 20 9.95 -1.11 0.65
N VAL A 21 8.90 -1.84 1.00
CA VAL A 21 7.55 -1.65 0.46
C VAL A 21 6.74 -0.86 1.49
N ILE A 22 6.22 0.28 1.06
CA ILE A 22 5.22 1.05 1.80
C ILE A 22 3.86 0.63 1.28
N VAL A 23 3.03 0.08 2.16
CA VAL A 23 1.66 -0.28 1.85
C VAL A 23 0.74 0.79 2.41
N LEU A 24 -0.01 1.43 1.53
CA LEU A 24 -1.04 2.41 1.85
C LEU A 24 -2.39 1.73 1.65
N ASP A 25 -3.06 1.40 2.75
CA ASP A 25 -4.45 0.93 2.71
C ASP A 25 -5.35 2.16 2.70
N VAL A 26 -5.80 2.55 1.49
CA VAL A 26 -6.52 3.79 1.25
C VAL A 26 -8.00 3.51 0.98
N GLY A 27 -8.82 3.79 1.99
CA GLY A 27 -10.27 3.82 1.86
C GLY A 27 -10.77 5.10 1.16
N ASP A 28 -12.09 5.20 1.00
CA ASP A 28 -12.76 6.30 0.29
C ASP A 28 -12.53 7.68 0.97
N HIS A 29 -12.11 7.65 2.23
CA HIS A 29 -11.92 8.82 3.09
C HIS A 29 -10.53 9.45 2.99
N PHE A 30 -9.52 8.76 2.41
CA PHE A 30 -8.19 9.34 2.28
C PHE A 30 -8.20 10.48 1.26
N SER A 31 -7.86 11.67 1.72
CA SER A 31 -7.64 12.80 0.85
C SER A 31 -6.31 12.64 0.11
N PRO A 32 -6.20 13.18 -1.11
CA PRO A 32 -4.92 13.31 -1.80
C PRO A 32 -3.83 13.92 -0.89
N LEU A 33 -4.17 14.98 -0.14
CA LEU A 33 -3.20 15.67 0.72
C LEU A 33 -2.63 14.76 1.83
N GLU A 34 -3.44 13.89 2.41
CA GLU A 34 -2.99 12.93 3.43
C GLU A 34 -1.99 11.93 2.87
N ILE A 35 -2.24 11.40 1.67
CA ILE A 35 -1.31 10.49 0.99
C ILE A 35 0.00 11.21 0.70
N TYR A 36 -0.05 12.44 0.17
CA TYR A 36 1.14 13.24 -0.11
C TYR A 36 1.97 13.51 1.15
N SER A 37 1.32 13.98 2.22
CA SER A 37 1.95 14.25 3.52
C SER A 37 2.61 12.99 4.08
N THR A 38 1.92 11.85 3.99
CA THR A 38 2.39 10.55 4.46
C THR A 38 3.64 10.09 3.70
N ILE A 39 3.60 10.10 2.37
CA ILE A 39 4.74 9.72 1.52
C ILE A 39 5.95 10.63 1.81
N SER A 40 5.72 11.94 1.95
CA SER A 40 6.77 12.92 2.24
C SER A 40 7.45 12.64 3.58
N ARG A 41 6.67 12.40 4.65
CA ARG A 41 7.20 12.08 5.99
C ARG A 41 8.01 10.78 5.96
N LEU A 42 7.53 9.76 5.26
CA LEU A 42 8.25 8.48 5.12
C LEU A 42 9.55 8.65 4.36
N SER A 43 9.57 9.46 3.31
CA SER A 43 10.81 9.77 2.58
C SER A 43 11.86 10.37 3.50
N ILE A 44 11.48 11.37 4.31
CA ILE A 44 12.39 11.99 5.29
C ILE A 44 12.86 10.95 6.31
N ALA A 45 11.95 10.18 6.89
CA ALA A 45 12.26 9.15 7.88
C ALA A 45 13.21 8.07 7.34
N LYS A 46 13.14 7.76 6.04
CA LYS A 46 14.01 6.78 5.37
C LYS A 46 15.20 7.45 4.66
N LYS A 47 15.56 8.68 5.04
CA LYS A 47 16.73 9.43 4.55
C LYS A 47 16.74 9.58 3.02
N ASN A 48 15.56 9.81 2.44
CA ASN A 48 15.33 9.96 0.99
C ASN A 48 15.84 8.79 0.15
N ARG A 49 15.93 7.59 0.74
CA ARG A 49 16.12 6.36 -0.04
C ARG A 49 14.83 6.05 -0.78
N ARG A 50 14.96 5.65 -2.05
CA ARG A 50 13.79 5.22 -2.84
C ARG A 50 13.12 4.01 -2.20
N PHE A 51 11.81 3.91 -2.37
CA PHE A 51 10.99 2.78 -1.91
C PHE A 51 9.93 2.41 -2.93
N ASN A 52 9.30 1.26 -2.73
CA ASN A 52 8.15 0.82 -3.50
C ASN A 52 6.87 1.22 -2.77
N ILE A 53 5.84 1.63 -3.51
CA ILE A 53 4.53 1.97 -2.93
C ILE A 53 3.47 1.02 -3.47
N LEU A 54 2.73 0.41 -2.55
CA LEU A 54 1.55 -0.38 -2.86
C LEU A 54 0.32 0.29 -2.28
N PHE A 55 -0.65 0.58 -3.14
CA PHE A 55 -1.97 1.00 -2.71
C PHE A 55 -2.91 -0.21 -2.64
N LEU A 56 -3.52 -0.43 -1.49
CA LEU A 56 -4.70 -1.28 -1.33
C LEU A 56 -5.90 -0.33 -1.33
N THR A 57 -6.81 -0.46 -2.28
CA THR A 57 -7.92 0.51 -2.42
C THR A 57 -9.18 -0.12 -2.97
N ARG A 58 -10.34 0.51 -2.72
CA ARG A 58 -11.63 0.13 -3.30
C ARG A 58 -11.94 0.79 -4.64
N LEU A 59 -11.35 1.97 -4.89
CA LEU A 59 -11.51 2.70 -6.14
C LEU A 59 -11.15 1.80 -7.29
N ASP A 60 -11.70 1.95 -8.50
CA ASP A 60 -11.18 1.23 -9.67
C ASP A 60 -9.89 1.86 -10.23
N HIS A 61 -9.32 1.29 -11.29
CA HIS A 61 -8.09 1.81 -11.89
C HIS A 61 -8.22 3.28 -12.32
N ASN A 62 -9.30 3.63 -13.04
CA ASN A 62 -9.48 4.97 -13.58
C ASN A 62 -9.72 5.96 -12.45
N GLU A 63 -10.60 5.63 -11.50
CA GLU A 63 -10.90 6.48 -10.34
C GLU A 63 -9.66 6.73 -9.48
N PHE A 64 -8.84 5.69 -9.26
CA PHE A 64 -7.59 5.82 -8.51
C PHE A 64 -6.62 6.79 -9.19
N TYR A 65 -6.43 6.65 -10.50
CA TYR A 65 -5.52 7.52 -11.23
C TYR A 65 -6.07 8.94 -11.30
N GLU A 66 -7.35 9.14 -11.60
CA GLU A 66 -7.94 10.49 -11.61
C GLU A 66 -7.81 11.19 -10.25
N ARG A 67 -8.04 10.47 -9.16
CA ARG A 67 -8.01 11.04 -7.80
C ARG A 67 -6.59 11.35 -7.31
N TYR A 68 -5.61 10.53 -7.66
CA TYR A 68 -4.25 10.61 -7.08
C TYR A 68 -3.15 10.98 -8.07
N ARG A 69 -3.48 11.22 -9.35
CA ARG A 69 -2.52 11.51 -10.44
C ARG A 69 -1.40 12.45 -10.01
N ASP A 70 -1.76 13.62 -9.51
CA ASP A 70 -0.81 14.69 -9.23
C ASP A 70 0.18 14.28 -8.12
N ILE A 71 -0.29 13.50 -7.15
CA ILE A 71 0.57 12.97 -6.08
C ILE A 71 1.53 11.94 -6.64
N LEU A 72 1.02 11.02 -7.47
CA LEU A 72 1.85 9.98 -8.08
C LEU A 72 2.95 10.60 -8.95
N VAL A 73 2.62 11.63 -9.73
CA VAL A 73 3.57 12.35 -10.59
C VAL A 73 4.58 13.12 -9.74
N ASN A 74 4.13 13.85 -8.72
CA ASN A 74 5.01 14.66 -7.87
C ASN A 74 5.93 13.84 -6.96
N ASN A 75 5.62 12.56 -6.72
CA ASN A 75 6.41 11.66 -5.86
C ASN A 75 7.17 10.58 -6.66
N ILE A 76 7.25 10.71 -7.99
CA ILE A 76 7.95 9.73 -8.84
C ILE A 76 9.46 9.69 -8.57
N SER A 77 10.05 10.78 -8.07
CA SER A 77 11.47 10.84 -7.68
C SER A 77 11.79 10.02 -6.43
N LEU A 78 10.78 9.77 -5.59
CA LEU A 78 10.89 9.08 -4.30
C LEU A 78 10.52 7.59 -4.40
N SER A 79 9.74 7.22 -5.43
CA SER A 79 9.23 5.87 -5.60
C SER A 79 9.90 5.15 -6.79
N LEU A 80 10.39 3.92 -6.59
CA LEU A 80 10.89 3.10 -7.71
C LEU A 80 9.75 2.49 -8.53
N SER A 81 8.67 2.12 -7.87
CA SER A 81 7.49 1.57 -8.49
C SER A 81 6.28 1.86 -7.62
N ILE A 82 5.18 2.19 -8.28
CA ILE A 82 3.88 2.34 -7.66
C ILE A 82 2.96 1.28 -8.25
N LYS A 83 2.34 0.50 -7.37
CA LYS A 83 1.34 -0.50 -7.72
C LYS A 83 0.06 -0.23 -6.95
N ARG A 84 -1.06 -0.64 -7.53
CA ARG A 84 -2.39 -0.57 -6.92
C ARG A 84 -3.07 -1.92 -7.05
N ILE A 85 -3.73 -2.35 -5.98
CA ILE A 85 -4.56 -3.55 -5.93
C ILE A 85 -5.94 -3.15 -5.43
N GLU A 86 -6.94 -3.64 -6.14
CA GLU A 86 -8.32 -3.52 -5.71
C GLU A 86 -8.60 -4.48 -4.56
N VAL A 87 -9.08 -3.96 -3.44
CA VAL A 87 -9.49 -4.74 -2.27
C VAL A 87 -10.89 -4.32 -1.86
N ALA A 88 -11.78 -5.29 -1.66
CA ALA A 88 -13.15 -5.02 -1.25
C ALA A 88 -13.24 -4.65 0.24
N ASP A 89 -12.44 -5.32 1.08
CA ASP A 89 -12.47 -5.22 2.53
C ASP A 89 -11.12 -5.52 3.19
N CYS A 90 -11.06 -5.28 4.50
CA CYS A 90 -9.87 -5.49 5.31
C CYS A 90 -9.42 -6.97 5.35
N SER A 91 -10.36 -7.92 5.30
CA SER A 91 -10.04 -9.35 5.30
C SER A 91 -9.24 -9.72 4.06
N LYS A 92 -9.63 -9.19 2.89
CA LYS A 92 -8.89 -9.38 1.65
C LYS A 92 -7.56 -8.66 1.66
N ALA A 93 -7.50 -7.43 2.18
CA ALA A 93 -6.26 -6.67 2.35
C ALA A 93 -5.25 -7.45 3.21
N LEU A 94 -5.70 -8.02 4.33
CA LEU A 94 -4.86 -8.86 5.20
C LEU A 94 -4.36 -10.13 4.52
N GLU A 95 -5.23 -10.84 3.80
CA GLU A 95 -4.83 -12.06 3.07
C GLU A 95 -3.73 -11.75 2.04
N ILE A 96 -3.90 -10.64 1.33
CA ILE A 96 -2.93 -10.12 0.37
C ILE A 96 -1.60 -9.79 1.07
N LEU A 97 -1.66 -9.03 2.17
CA LEU A 97 -0.50 -8.68 2.98
C LEU A 97 0.23 -9.93 3.48
N LYS A 98 -0.49 -10.90 4.08
CA LYS A 98 0.06 -12.15 4.62
C LYS A 98 0.78 -12.99 3.57
N ASN A 99 0.35 -12.94 2.32
CA ASN A 99 1.03 -13.62 1.23
C ASN A 99 2.26 -12.83 0.74
N ALA A 100 2.16 -11.52 0.66
CA ALA A 100 3.22 -10.68 0.13
C ALA A 100 4.43 -10.52 1.07
N ILE A 101 4.20 -10.46 2.39
CA ILE A 101 5.25 -10.38 3.42
C ILE A 101 6.26 -11.53 3.35
N LYS A 102 5.89 -12.68 2.78
CA LYS A 102 6.78 -13.83 2.57
C LYS A 102 7.93 -13.49 1.60
N TYR A 103 7.74 -12.48 0.77
CA TYR A 103 8.66 -12.07 -0.29
C TYR A 103 9.30 -10.70 -0.03
N TRP A 104 8.78 -9.93 0.92
CA TRP A 104 9.25 -8.58 1.21
C TRP A 104 9.98 -8.50 2.54
N LYS A 105 11.01 -7.67 2.59
CA LYS A 105 11.64 -7.31 3.86
C LYS A 105 10.69 -6.37 4.61
N LYS A 106 10.12 -6.86 5.72
CA LYS A 106 9.29 -6.15 6.72
C LYS A 106 8.65 -4.85 6.19
N PRO A 107 7.51 -4.94 5.48
CA PRO A 107 6.89 -3.77 4.87
C PRO A 107 6.35 -2.80 5.92
N ILE A 108 6.23 -1.54 5.53
CA ILE A 108 5.65 -0.48 6.36
C ILE A 108 4.21 -0.31 5.92
N VAL A 109 3.26 -0.53 6.81
CA VAL A 109 1.83 -0.46 6.53
C VAL A 109 1.24 0.79 7.15
N ILE A 110 0.43 1.49 6.37
CA ILE A 110 -0.35 2.64 6.79
C ILE A 110 -1.80 2.26 6.62
N PRO A 111 -2.45 1.76 7.69
CA PRO A 111 -3.79 1.19 7.60
C PRO A 111 -4.84 2.29 7.43
N ASP A 112 -5.92 1.97 6.74
CA ASP A 112 -7.16 2.72 6.91
C ASP A 112 -7.65 2.54 8.35
N SER A 113 -8.28 3.57 8.92
CA SER A 113 -8.77 3.52 10.30
C SER A 113 -9.69 2.31 10.54
N LYS A 114 -10.39 1.83 9.51
CA LYS A 114 -11.26 0.65 9.58
C LYS A 114 -10.50 -0.68 9.60
N CYS A 115 -9.27 -0.71 9.10
CA CYS A 115 -8.44 -1.92 9.04
C CYS A 115 -7.30 -1.90 10.08
N ALA A 116 -7.20 -0.86 10.91
CA ALA A 116 -6.13 -0.68 11.88
C ALA A 116 -6.00 -1.84 12.87
N ASP A 117 -7.12 -2.28 13.48
CA ASP A 117 -7.14 -3.39 14.45
C ASP A 117 -6.64 -4.70 13.84
N LEU A 118 -7.00 -4.92 12.57
CA LEU A 118 -6.62 -6.11 11.80
C LEU A 118 -5.13 -6.11 11.44
N VAL A 119 -4.55 -4.94 11.18
CA VAL A 119 -3.12 -4.79 10.89
C VAL A 119 -2.28 -4.85 12.19
N GLU A 120 -2.87 -4.53 13.34
CA GLU A 120 -2.19 -4.58 14.64
C GLU A 120 -1.66 -5.99 14.99
N GLU A 121 -2.36 -7.05 14.59
CA GLU A 121 -1.89 -8.43 14.78
C GLU A 121 -0.61 -8.74 13.97
N LEU A 122 -0.51 -8.18 12.77
CA LEU A 122 0.67 -8.29 11.93
C LEU A 122 1.85 -7.49 12.51
N GLU A 123 1.56 -6.37 13.17
CA GLU A 123 2.55 -5.57 13.90
C GLU A 123 3.08 -6.31 15.13
N LYS A 124 2.17 -6.86 15.96
CA LYS A 124 2.50 -7.63 17.17
C LYS A 124 3.36 -8.87 16.89
N SER A 125 3.14 -9.50 15.74
CA SER A 125 3.96 -10.63 15.27
C SER A 125 5.31 -10.20 14.66
N GLY A 126 5.59 -8.89 14.59
CA GLY A 126 6.86 -8.33 14.15
C GLY A 126 7.06 -8.34 12.63
N VAL A 127 6.03 -8.72 11.86
CA VAL A 127 6.14 -8.99 10.43
C VAL A 127 5.98 -7.72 9.59
N VAL A 128 5.30 -6.70 10.13
CA VAL A 128 5.18 -5.37 9.52
C VAL A 128 5.60 -4.27 10.51
N GLU A 129 5.89 -3.08 10.00
CA GLU A 129 6.01 -1.82 10.75
C GLU A 129 4.74 -1.01 10.48
N VAL A 130 4.06 -0.48 11.50
CA VAL A 130 2.85 0.34 11.29
C VAL A 130 3.15 1.80 11.58
N VAL A 131 2.66 2.69 10.72
CA VAL A 131 2.72 4.15 10.93
C VAL A 131 1.32 4.66 11.21
N ARG A 132 1.19 5.48 12.25
CA ARG A 132 -0.07 6.06 12.77
C ARG A 132 -0.04 7.58 12.64
#